data_AF-A0A1Y4G1Y0-F1
#
_entry.id   AF-A0A1Y4G1Y0-F1
#
_cell.length_a   1.000
_cell.length_b   1.000
_cell.length_c   1.000
_cell.angle_alpha   90.00
_cell.angle_beta   90.00
_cell.angle_gamma   90.00
#
_symmetry.space_group_name_H-M   'P 1'
#
loop_
_entity.id
_entity.type
_entity.pdbx_description
1 polymer ?
#
loop_
_entity_poly.entity_id
_entity_poly.type
_entity_poly.pdbx_seq_one_letter_code
_entity_poly.pdbx_strand_id
1 'polypeptide(L)'
;MAKSIKDLRQEKGYRSAREFADALGIATSSMSRYDRDPETIPLKHAWAMADLLDCSIDEVVGREQVTAGRNELQEFYDGLSREGKALFDEFKEFVAMKEERAKKSAQDADDKKYERLAMLYERMFTQAILNRMDPDDFVVFEQPWMMRDGIAALVEEKVEESRYKSAQRFAKKEIARMKSTGEYNEPIEDVTAEIGDPDYDMALEYYLVHVALDHDEAFEGSVKEVTEKVMAAYDRMHPEEEHGSVFYSVLQMP
;
A
#
# COMPACT_ATOMS: atom_id res chain seq x y z
N MET A 1 -6.74 45.14 -17.27
CA MET A 1 -5.57 46.02 -17.08
C MET A 1 -5.07 45.78 -15.67
N ALA A 2 -3.80 45.40 -15.50
CA ALA A 2 -3.22 45.22 -14.17
C ALA A 2 -3.24 46.57 -13.42
N LYS A 3 -3.68 46.57 -12.15
CA LYS A 3 -3.66 47.78 -11.32
C LYS A 3 -2.21 48.15 -11.01
N SER A 4 -1.88 49.43 -11.02
CA SER A 4 -0.53 49.86 -10.62
C SER A 4 -0.42 49.85 -9.09
N ILE A 5 0.80 49.72 -8.56
CA ILE A 5 1.07 49.83 -7.11
C ILE A 5 0.54 51.16 -6.53
N LYS A 6 0.50 52.22 -7.35
CA LYS A 6 -0.10 53.49 -6.97
C LYS A 6 -1.60 53.38 -6.70
N ASP A 7 -2.33 52.64 -7.51
CA ASP A 7 -3.77 52.44 -7.36
C ASP A 7 -4.06 51.59 -6.10
N LEU A 8 -3.27 50.52 -5.88
CA LEU A 8 -3.39 49.65 -4.70
C LEU A 8 -3.16 50.42 -3.38
N ARG A 9 -2.16 51.30 -3.35
CA ARG A 9 -1.91 52.16 -2.17
C ARG A 9 -3.07 53.10 -1.88
N GLN A 10 -3.65 53.69 -2.93
CA GLN A 10 -4.75 54.63 -2.79
C GLN A 10 -6.03 53.93 -2.32
N GLU A 11 -6.30 52.70 -2.78
CA GLU A 11 -7.42 51.87 -2.32
C GLU A 11 -7.33 51.54 -0.82
N LYS A 12 -6.11 51.33 -0.30
CA LYS A 12 -5.88 51.06 1.13
C LYS A 12 -5.70 52.33 1.98
N GLY A 13 -5.85 53.51 1.39
CA GLY A 13 -5.89 54.79 2.10
C GLY A 13 -4.55 55.50 2.31
N TYR A 14 -3.46 54.99 1.71
CA TYR A 14 -2.16 55.69 1.72
C TYR A 14 -2.20 56.87 0.75
N ARG A 15 -1.92 58.07 1.25
CA ARG A 15 -2.04 59.31 0.46
C ARG A 15 -0.79 59.60 -0.37
N SER A 16 0.34 58.98 -0.03
CA SER A 16 1.60 59.20 -0.74
C SER A 16 2.53 57.98 -0.73
N ALA A 17 3.41 57.93 -1.72
CA ALA A 17 4.50 56.95 -1.79
C ALA A 17 5.44 57.03 -0.58
N ARG A 18 5.55 58.20 0.04
CA ARG A 18 6.38 58.43 1.22
C ARG A 18 5.82 57.76 2.45
N GLU A 19 4.53 57.97 2.70
CA GLU A 19 3.80 57.36 3.81
C GLU A 19 3.86 55.83 3.74
N PHE A 20 3.71 55.27 2.54
CA PHE A 20 3.81 53.83 2.34
C PHE A 20 5.26 53.30 2.48
N ALA A 21 6.25 54.06 2.00
CA ALA A 21 7.67 53.73 2.18
C ALA A 21 8.07 53.74 3.66
N ASP A 22 7.57 54.71 4.43
CA ASP A 22 7.80 54.82 5.87
C ASP A 22 7.16 53.63 6.62
N ALA A 23 5.95 53.19 6.21
CA ALA A 23 5.29 52.01 6.76
C ALA A 23 6.05 50.70 6.46
N LEU A 24 6.68 50.60 5.29
CA LEU A 24 7.54 49.47 4.89
C LEU A 24 8.97 49.54 5.45
N GLY A 25 9.38 50.69 6.01
CA GLY A 25 10.75 50.92 6.46
C GLY A 25 11.78 51.03 5.33
N ILE A 26 11.36 51.47 4.13
CA ILE A 26 12.23 51.62 2.96
C ILE A 26 12.47 53.09 2.59
N ALA A 27 13.57 53.36 1.90
CA ALA A 27 13.83 54.69 1.38
C ALA A 27 12.77 55.09 0.34
N THR A 28 12.35 56.36 0.39
CA THR A 28 11.36 56.95 -0.53
C THR A 28 11.81 56.87 -2.00
N SER A 29 13.12 56.95 -2.23
CA SER A 29 13.75 56.75 -3.55
C SER A 29 13.56 55.33 -4.08
N SER A 30 13.66 54.31 -3.22
CA SER A 30 13.40 52.92 -3.57
C SER A 30 11.94 52.70 -3.94
N MET A 31 11.00 53.26 -3.15
CA MET A 31 9.56 53.17 -3.46
C MET A 31 9.21 53.84 -4.80
N SER A 32 9.81 54.99 -5.11
CA SER A 32 9.61 55.67 -6.40
C SER A 32 10.15 54.87 -7.58
N ARG A 33 11.19 54.06 -7.36
CA ARG A 33 11.72 53.13 -8.36
C ARG A 33 10.77 51.97 -8.59
N TYR A 34 10.25 51.38 -7.50
CA TYR A 34 9.28 50.29 -7.54
C TYR A 34 7.96 50.68 -8.19
N ASP A 35 7.49 51.90 -7.97
CA ASP A 35 6.31 52.44 -8.65
C ASP A 35 6.47 52.54 -10.17
N ARG A 36 7.71 52.73 -10.65
CA ARG A 36 8.01 52.87 -12.09
C ARG A 36 8.31 51.53 -12.74
N ASP A 37 8.98 50.65 -12.00
CA ASP A 37 9.47 49.37 -12.50
C ASP A 37 9.23 48.27 -11.45
N PRO A 38 8.01 47.69 -11.43
CA PRO A 38 7.60 46.68 -10.45
C PRO A 38 8.42 45.38 -10.53
N GLU A 39 9.04 45.07 -11.67
CA GLU A 39 9.87 43.87 -11.83
C GLU A 39 11.18 43.94 -11.04
N THR A 40 11.60 45.16 -10.66
CA THR A 40 12.84 45.38 -9.89
C THR A 40 12.66 45.29 -8.38
N ILE A 41 11.44 44.98 -7.91
CA ILE A 41 11.14 44.86 -6.49
C ILE A 41 11.83 43.59 -5.94
N PRO A 42 12.73 43.71 -4.94
CA PRO A 42 13.29 42.53 -4.29
C PRO A 42 12.17 41.74 -3.60
N LEU A 43 12.20 40.41 -3.70
CA LEU A 43 11.13 39.51 -3.21
C LEU A 43 10.69 39.82 -1.76
N LYS A 44 11.64 40.11 -0.87
CA LYS A 44 11.38 40.48 0.53
C LYS A 44 10.45 41.70 0.65
N HIS A 45 10.63 42.69 -0.20
CA HIS A 45 9.79 43.89 -0.22
C HIS A 45 8.45 43.61 -0.89
N ALA A 46 8.41 42.76 -1.92
CA ALA A 46 7.16 42.35 -2.55
C ALA A 46 6.23 41.61 -1.58
N TRP A 47 6.76 40.72 -0.74
CA TRP A 47 6.00 40.06 0.34
C TRP A 47 5.46 41.07 1.35
N ALA A 48 6.34 41.95 1.86
CA ALA A 48 5.91 42.96 2.84
C ALA A 48 4.85 43.91 2.26
N MET A 49 4.95 44.26 0.97
CA MET A 49 3.93 45.05 0.27
C MET A 49 2.62 44.29 0.12
N ALA A 50 2.67 43.00 -0.25
CA ALA A 50 1.49 42.15 -0.37
C ALA A 50 0.75 42.00 0.97
N ASP A 51 1.48 41.82 2.08
CA ASP A 51 0.90 41.75 3.42
C ASP A 51 0.25 43.07 3.85
N LEU A 52 0.90 44.21 3.57
CA LEU A 52 0.40 45.55 3.90
C LEU A 52 -0.77 46.00 3.02
N LEU A 53 -0.78 45.58 1.77
CA LEU A 53 -1.83 45.89 0.79
C LEU A 53 -2.91 44.80 0.72
N ASP A 54 -2.76 43.71 1.48
CA ASP A 54 -3.70 42.59 1.57
C ASP A 54 -4.12 42.12 0.16
N CYS A 55 -3.10 41.90 -0.68
CA CYS A 55 -3.24 41.49 -2.08
C CYS A 55 -2.17 40.45 -2.43
N SER A 56 -2.33 39.80 -3.58
CA SER A 56 -1.34 38.82 -4.04
C SER A 56 -0.06 39.49 -4.54
N ILE A 57 1.08 38.80 -4.44
CA ILE A 57 2.36 39.29 -4.96
C ILE A 57 2.28 39.54 -6.47
N ASP A 58 1.54 38.72 -7.20
CA ASP A 58 1.31 38.89 -8.63
C ASP A 58 0.60 40.23 -8.93
N GLU A 59 -0.35 40.65 -8.09
CA GLU A 59 -1.00 41.97 -8.20
C GLU A 59 -0.04 43.12 -7.86
N VAL A 60 0.85 42.95 -6.88
CA VAL A 60 1.88 43.96 -6.54
C VAL A 60 2.86 44.17 -7.69
N VAL A 61 3.29 43.08 -8.34
CA VAL A 61 4.25 43.13 -9.46
C VAL A 61 3.55 43.45 -10.79
N GLY A 62 2.21 43.47 -10.81
CA GLY A 62 1.42 43.75 -12.01
C GLY A 62 1.42 42.60 -13.02
N ARG A 63 1.74 41.37 -12.56
CA ARG A 63 1.70 40.16 -13.36
C ARG A 63 0.26 39.65 -13.45
N GLU A 64 -0.15 39.22 -14.64
CA GLU A 64 -1.44 38.54 -14.81
C GLU A 64 -1.45 37.23 -14.01
N GLN A 65 -2.53 36.98 -13.26
CA GLN A 65 -2.63 35.79 -12.42
C GLN A 65 -2.36 34.54 -13.26
N VAL A 66 -1.38 33.74 -12.83
CA VAL A 66 -1.06 32.48 -13.49
C VAL A 66 -2.20 31.50 -13.20
N THR A 67 -3.10 31.30 -14.15
CA THR A 67 -4.20 30.32 -14.07
C THR A 67 -3.75 28.89 -14.40
N ALA A 68 -2.49 28.71 -14.81
CA ALA A 68 -1.91 27.41 -15.10
C ALA A 68 -1.83 26.56 -13.82
N GLY A 69 -2.83 25.71 -13.62
CA GLY A 69 -2.96 24.84 -12.45
C GLY A 69 -4.39 24.60 -11.96
N ARG A 70 -5.40 25.33 -12.47
CA ARG A 70 -6.80 24.99 -12.20
C ARG A 70 -7.15 23.70 -12.95
N ASN A 71 -7.50 22.65 -12.21
CA ASN A 71 -8.06 21.45 -12.82
C ASN A 71 -9.55 21.66 -13.12
N GLU A 72 -10.08 20.93 -14.08
CA GLU A 72 -11.50 21.02 -14.50
C GLU A 72 -12.48 20.79 -13.33
N LEU A 73 -12.07 20.00 -12.33
CA LEU A 73 -12.85 19.74 -11.10
C LEU A 73 -12.93 20.96 -10.19
N GLN A 74 -11.88 21.77 -10.11
CA GLN A 74 -11.84 22.98 -9.30
C GLN A 74 -12.71 24.06 -9.93
N GLU A 75 -12.65 24.20 -11.26
CA GLU A 75 -13.53 25.11 -11.99
C GLU A 75 -15.01 24.68 -11.88
N PHE A 76 -15.29 23.38 -11.96
CA PHE A 76 -16.61 22.83 -11.70
C PHE A 76 -17.08 23.12 -10.28
N TYR A 77 -16.25 22.83 -9.27
CA TYR A 77 -16.60 23.06 -7.87
C TYR A 77 -16.82 24.54 -7.58
N ASP A 78 -15.94 25.43 -8.06
CA ASP A 78 -16.05 26.87 -7.84
C ASP A 78 -17.31 27.46 -8.48
N GLY A 79 -17.76 26.90 -9.61
CA GLY A 79 -18.99 27.26 -10.31
C GLY A 79 -20.29 26.74 -9.68
N LEU A 80 -20.21 25.87 -8.66
CA LEU A 80 -21.40 25.38 -7.95
C LEU A 80 -22.01 26.44 -7.03
N SER A 81 -23.33 26.38 -6.85
CA SER A 81 -24.01 27.13 -5.79
C SER A 81 -23.58 26.64 -4.40
N ARG A 82 -23.92 27.38 -3.35
CA ARG A 82 -23.59 26.99 -1.97
C ARG A 82 -24.18 25.62 -1.60
N GLU A 83 -25.40 25.36 -2.04
CA GLU A 83 -26.10 24.09 -1.86
C GLU A 83 -25.45 22.97 -2.68
N GLY A 84 -25.01 23.28 -3.91
CA GLY A 84 -24.28 22.34 -4.76
C GLY A 84 -22.92 21.94 -4.17
N LYS A 85 -22.19 22.89 -3.57
CA LYS A 85 -20.93 22.63 -2.86
C LYS A 85 -21.15 21.73 -1.64
N ALA A 86 -22.17 22.02 -0.83
CA ALA A 86 -22.52 21.19 0.32
C ALA A 86 -22.83 19.73 -0.09
N LEU A 87 -23.63 19.54 -1.15
CA LEU A 87 -23.93 18.21 -1.68
C LEU A 87 -22.69 17.48 -2.22
N PHE A 88 -21.78 18.21 -2.87
CA PHE A 88 -20.53 17.64 -3.37
C PHE A 88 -19.61 17.20 -2.22
N ASP A 89 -19.54 17.98 -1.15
CA ASP A 89 -18.78 17.65 0.06
C ASP A 89 -19.36 16.40 0.75
N GLU A 90 -20.68 16.30 0.86
CA GLU A 90 -21.36 15.08 1.36
C GLU A 90 -21.06 13.85 0.48
N PHE A 91 -21.08 14.02 -0.85
CA PHE A 91 -20.73 12.93 -1.78
C PHE A 91 -19.27 12.48 -1.62
N LYS A 92 -18.35 13.43 -1.44
CA LYS A 92 -16.93 13.14 -1.20
C LYS A 92 -16.73 12.35 0.09
N GLU A 93 -17.42 12.73 1.17
CA GLU A 93 -17.40 11.99 2.43
C GLU A 93 -17.98 10.57 2.28
N PHE A 94 -19.09 10.44 1.54
CA PHE A 94 -19.69 9.14 1.24
C PHE A 94 -18.74 8.21 0.48
N VAL A 95 -18.07 8.72 -0.57
CA VAL A 95 -17.08 7.94 -1.32
C VAL A 95 -15.92 7.53 -0.43
N ALA A 96 -15.39 8.46 0.38
CA ALA A 96 -14.30 8.16 1.31
C ALA A 96 -14.69 7.06 2.32
N MET A 97 -15.89 7.13 2.91
CA MET A 97 -16.40 6.09 3.81
C MET A 97 -16.57 4.74 3.11
N LYS A 98 -17.07 4.74 1.87
CA LYS A 98 -17.26 3.51 1.10
C LYS A 98 -15.92 2.84 0.76
N GLU A 99 -14.94 3.64 0.35
CA GLU A 99 -13.57 3.19 0.10
C GLU A 99 -12.91 2.63 1.36
N GLU A 100 -13.07 3.31 2.50
CA GLU A 100 -12.55 2.82 3.78
C GLU A 100 -13.22 1.50 4.18
N ARG A 101 -14.53 1.37 3.99
CA ARG A 101 -15.25 0.12 4.26
C ARG A 101 -14.84 -1.01 3.32
N ALA A 102 -14.60 -0.72 2.04
CA ALA A 102 -14.10 -1.69 1.08
C ALA A 102 -12.70 -2.18 1.47
N LYS A 103 -11.81 -1.27 1.85
CA LYS A 103 -10.47 -1.59 2.36
C LYS A 103 -10.51 -2.43 3.62
N LYS A 104 -11.33 -2.04 4.62
CA LYS A 104 -11.54 -2.82 5.84
C LYS A 104 -12.10 -4.19 5.52
N SER A 105 -13.10 -4.30 4.65
CA SER A 105 -13.67 -5.59 4.27
C SER A 105 -12.68 -6.50 3.53
N ALA A 106 -11.77 -5.93 2.74
CA ALA A 106 -10.71 -6.70 2.08
C ALA A 106 -9.68 -7.19 3.10
N GLN A 107 -9.26 -6.32 4.03
CA GLN A 107 -8.38 -6.67 5.14
C GLN A 107 -9.01 -7.75 6.04
N ASP A 108 -10.29 -7.58 6.42
CA ASP A 108 -11.04 -8.56 7.22
C ASP A 108 -11.18 -9.91 6.52
N ALA A 109 -11.28 -9.93 5.19
CA ALA A 109 -11.38 -11.16 4.41
C ALA A 109 -10.04 -11.92 4.39
N ASP A 110 -8.94 -11.19 4.22
CA ASP A 110 -7.58 -11.73 4.30
C ASP A 110 -7.26 -12.22 5.72
N ASP A 111 -7.57 -11.43 6.74
CA ASP A 111 -7.36 -11.80 8.14
C ASP A 111 -8.13 -13.08 8.50
N LYS A 112 -9.41 -13.17 8.14
CA LYS A 112 -10.21 -14.39 8.33
C LYS A 112 -9.66 -15.60 7.57
N LYS A 113 -9.00 -15.41 6.42
CA LYS A 113 -8.35 -16.49 5.68
C LYS A 113 -7.19 -17.05 6.50
N TYR A 114 -6.31 -16.20 7.00
CA TYR A 114 -5.13 -16.63 7.76
C TYR A 114 -5.48 -17.15 9.16
N GLU A 115 -6.50 -16.60 9.82
CA GLU A 115 -7.03 -17.15 11.08
C GLU A 115 -7.53 -18.58 10.91
N ARG A 116 -8.31 -18.86 9.85
CA ARG A 116 -8.77 -20.22 9.55
C ARG A 116 -7.61 -21.18 9.28
N LEU A 117 -6.57 -20.72 8.58
CA LEU A 117 -5.37 -21.52 8.33
C LEU A 117 -4.61 -21.80 9.63
N ALA A 118 -4.42 -20.80 10.48
CA ALA A 118 -3.78 -20.96 11.77
C ALA A 118 -4.52 -21.98 12.66
N MET A 119 -5.85 -21.87 12.77
CA MET A 119 -6.68 -22.86 13.50
C MET A 119 -6.56 -24.28 12.91
N LEU A 120 -6.51 -24.40 11.58
CA LEU A 120 -6.34 -25.69 10.92
C LEU A 120 -5.00 -26.33 11.27
N TYR A 121 -3.91 -25.57 11.16
CA TYR A 121 -2.56 -26.07 11.43
C TYR A 121 -2.35 -26.37 12.90
N GLU A 122 -2.88 -25.55 13.81
CA GLU A 122 -2.89 -25.82 15.24
C GLU A 122 -3.60 -27.14 15.57
N ARG A 123 -4.77 -27.39 14.96
CA ARG A 123 -5.50 -28.66 15.12
C ARG A 123 -4.70 -29.84 14.57
N MET A 124 -4.07 -29.69 13.40
CA MET A 124 -3.23 -30.73 12.81
C MET A 124 -2.02 -31.04 13.68
N PHE A 125 -1.35 -30.01 14.19
CA PHE A 125 -0.20 -30.13 15.07
C PHE A 125 -0.56 -30.84 16.38
N THR A 126 -1.63 -30.40 17.03
CA THR A 126 -2.16 -31.02 18.25
C THR A 126 -2.52 -32.49 18.03
N GLN A 127 -3.18 -32.82 16.91
CA GLN A 127 -3.49 -34.21 16.55
C GLN A 127 -2.23 -35.04 16.26
N ALA A 128 -1.22 -34.47 15.61
CA ALA A 128 0.03 -35.16 15.32
C ALA A 128 0.81 -35.47 16.61
N ILE A 129 0.80 -34.55 17.58
CA ILE A 129 1.37 -34.76 18.91
C ILE A 129 0.61 -35.86 19.66
N LEU A 130 -0.71 -35.73 19.78
CA LEU A 130 -1.57 -36.70 20.48
C LEU A 130 -1.43 -38.13 19.93
N ASN A 131 -1.19 -38.29 18.63
CA ASN A 131 -1.03 -39.59 18.00
C ASN A 131 0.39 -40.18 18.13
N ARG A 132 1.40 -39.37 18.47
CA ARG A 132 2.82 -39.79 18.50
C ARG A 132 3.42 -39.84 19.90
N MET A 133 2.85 -39.15 20.89
CA MET A 133 3.41 -39.06 22.26
C MET A 133 2.57 -39.83 23.28
N ASP A 134 3.24 -40.42 24.26
CA ASP A 134 2.60 -41.01 25.45
C ASP A 134 2.08 -39.87 26.36
N PRO A 135 0.92 -40.01 27.06
CA PRO A 135 0.38 -38.97 27.93
C PRO A 135 1.37 -38.39 28.96
N ASP A 136 2.34 -39.18 29.42
CA ASP A 136 3.38 -38.76 30.37
C ASP A 136 4.48 -37.88 29.74
N ASP A 137 4.60 -37.85 28.40
CA ASP A 137 5.55 -36.99 27.65
C ASP A 137 4.99 -35.58 27.36
N PHE A 138 3.71 -35.31 27.68
CA PHE A 138 3.09 -33.99 27.46
C PHE A 138 3.69 -32.86 28.31
N VAL A 139 4.44 -33.20 29.36
CA VAL A 139 5.19 -32.24 30.21
C VAL A 139 6.22 -31.45 29.39
N VAL A 140 6.60 -31.91 28.19
CA VAL A 140 7.57 -31.24 27.31
C VAL A 140 7.01 -29.96 26.64
N PHE A 141 5.69 -29.74 26.67
CA PHE A 141 5.04 -28.52 26.13
C PHE A 141 4.70 -27.46 27.21
N GLU A 142 5.40 -27.45 28.34
CA GLU A 142 5.25 -26.42 29.39
C GLU A 142 5.57 -25.00 28.90
N GLN A 143 6.24 -24.86 27.76
CA GLN A 143 6.72 -23.58 27.24
C GLN A 143 5.95 -23.18 25.98
N PRO A 144 5.16 -22.09 26.03
CA PRO A 144 4.26 -21.74 24.93
C PRO A 144 4.92 -21.44 23.58
N TRP A 145 6.16 -20.94 23.59
CA TRP A 145 6.93 -20.67 22.37
C TRP A 145 7.31 -21.95 21.61
N MET A 146 7.41 -23.11 22.28
CA MET A 146 7.67 -24.40 21.63
C MET A 146 6.50 -24.88 20.76
N MET A 147 5.27 -24.59 21.19
CA MET A 147 4.06 -24.87 20.40
C MET A 147 4.03 -23.98 19.16
N ARG A 148 4.34 -22.68 19.33
CA ARG A 148 4.42 -21.72 18.24
C ARG A 148 5.44 -22.13 17.18
N ASP A 149 6.65 -22.50 17.59
CA ASP A 149 7.73 -22.88 16.66
C ASP A 149 7.43 -24.20 15.95
N GLY A 150 6.83 -25.17 16.65
CA GLY A 150 6.38 -26.42 16.06
C GLY A 150 5.27 -26.22 15.02
N ILE A 151 4.32 -25.32 15.30
CA ILE A 151 3.27 -24.93 14.34
C ILE A 151 3.89 -24.19 13.15
N ALA A 152 4.83 -23.27 13.36
CA ALA A 152 5.50 -22.55 12.28
C ALA A 152 6.23 -23.50 11.32
N ALA A 153 6.98 -24.47 11.85
CA ALA A 153 7.64 -25.50 11.05
C ALA A 153 6.65 -26.37 10.26
N LEU A 154 5.52 -26.74 10.87
CA LEU A 154 4.47 -27.50 10.20
C LEU A 154 3.82 -26.70 9.06
N VAL A 155 3.57 -25.40 9.28
CA VAL A 155 3.01 -24.50 8.26
C VAL A 155 3.95 -24.42 7.07
N GLU A 156 5.24 -24.18 7.31
CA GLU A 156 6.26 -24.07 6.26
C GLU A 156 6.33 -25.36 5.42
N GLU A 157 6.43 -26.53 6.07
CA GLU A 157 6.44 -27.84 5.40
C GLU A 157 5.19 -28.05 4.54
N LYS A 158 4.00 -27.76 5.08
CA LYS A 158 2.73 -28.03 4.38
C LYS A 158 2.47 -27.04 3.25
N VAL A 159 2.87 -25.79 3.41
CA VAL A 159 2.79 -24.78 2.35
C VAL A 159 3.73 -25.18 1.21
N GLU A 160 4.97 -25.55 1.50
CA GLU A 160 5.92 -26.03 0.49
C GLU A 160 5.41 -27.28 -0.24
N GLU A 161 4.94 -28.28 0.52
CA GLU A 161 4.37 -29.52 -0.04
C GLU A 161 3.16 -29.24 -0.95
N SER A 162 2.29 -28.32 -0.54
CA SER A 162 1.10 -27.92 -1.30
C SER A 162 1.49 -27.25 -2.61
N ARG A 163 2.44 -26.31 -2.57
CA ARG A 163 2.94 -25.60 -3.77
C ARG A 163 3.60 -26.56 -4.75
N TYR A 164 4.47 -27.43 -4.25
CA TYR A 164 5.14 -28.42 -5.07
C TYR A 164 4.14 -29.36 -5.77
N LYS A 165 3.10 -29.83 -5.05
CA LYS A 165 2.03 -30.63 -5.66
C LYS A 165 1.22 -29.87 -6.71
N SER A 166 0.97 -28.58 -6.48
CA SER A 166 0.27 -27.71 -7.45
C SER A 166 1.11 -27.56 -8.72
N ALA A 167 2.40 -27.21 -8.57
CA ALA A 167 3.36 -27.07 -9.66
C ALA A 167 3.50 -28.36 -10.47
N GLN A 168 3.58 -29.52 -9.81
CA GLN A 168 3.59 -30.82 -10.50
C GLN A 168 2.31 -31.08 -11.31
N ARG A 169 1.14 -30.71 -10.78
CA ARG A 169 -0.12 -30.86 -11.53
C ARG A 169 -0.16 -29.94 -12.74
N PHE A 170 0.33 -28.71 -12.60
CA PHE A 170 0.48 -27.78 -13.71
C PHE A 170 1.40 -28.35 -14.80
N ALA A 171 2.61 -28.77 -14.44
CA ALA A 171 3.59 -29.34 -15.36
C ALA A 171 3.01 -30.54 -16.13
N LYS A 172 2.38 -31.48 -15.42
CA LYS A 172 1.72 -32.65 -16.04
C LYS A 172 0.62 -32.27 -17.01
N LYS A 173 -0.20 -31.28 -16.67
CA LYS A 173 -1.27 -30.80 -17.55
C LYS A 173 -0.72 -30.13 -18.80
N GLU A 174 0.33 -29.33 -18.66
CA GLU A 174 0.94 -28.62 -19.79
C GLU A 174 1.69 -29.58 -20.71
N ILE A 175 2.43 -30.56 -20.16
CA ILE A 175 3.04 -31.65 -20.96
C ILE A 175 1.97 -32.43 -21.73
N ALA A 176 0.85 -32.79 -21.08
CA ALA A 176 -0.25 -33.48 -21.75
C ALA A 176 -0.86 -32.64 -22.88
N ARG A 177 -0.98 -31.32 -22.67
CA ARG A 177 -1.42 -30.37 -23.70
C ARG A 177 -0.43 -30.35 -24.88
N MET A 178 0.86 -30.13 -24.63
CA MET A 178 1.91 -30.10 -25.66
C MET A 178 1.93 -31.39 -26.50
N LYS A 179 1.81 -32.55 -25.84
CA LYS A 179 1.70 -33.85 -26.53
C LYS A 179 0.46 -33.97 -27.41
N SER A 180 -0.64 -33.35 -27.02
CA SER A 180 -1.90 -33.39 -27.78
C SER A 180 -1.94 -32.41 -28.96
N THR A 181 -1.28 -31.25 -28.85
CA THR A 181 -1.27 -30.21 -29.89
C THR A 181 -0.07 -30.32 -30.83
N GLY A 182 1.01 -30.99 -30.40
CA GLY A 182 2.29 -31.00 -31.10
C GLY A 182 3.05 -29.67 -31.02
N GLU A 183 2.52 -28.70 -30.27
CA GLU A 183 3.16 -27.41 -30.01
C GLU A 183 4.00 -27.53 -28.75
N TYR A 184 5.31 -27.68 -28.95
CA TYR A 184 6.29 -27.56 -27.88
C TYR A 184 6.79 -26.12 -27.82
N ASN A 185 6.98 -25.60 -26.61
CA ASN A 185 7.71 -24.35 -26.40
C ASN A 185 9.18 -24.51 -26.84
N GLU A 186 9.94 -23.40 -26.84
CA GLU A 186 11.35 -23.41 -27.21
C GLU A 186 12.13 -24.55 -26.54
N PRO A 187 13.09 -25.17 -27.24
CA PRO A 187 13.88 -26.27 -26.71
C PRO A 187 14.55 -25.85 -25.40
N ILE A 188 14.57 -26.75 -24.42
CA ILE A 188 15.29 -26.52 -23.17
C ILE A 188 16.79 -26.49 -23.51
N GLU A 189 17.43 -25.33 -23.37
CA GLU A 189 18.78 -25.05 -23.89
C GLU A 189 19.85 -26.07 -23.48
N ASP A 190 19.69 -26.71 -22.32
CA ASP A 190 20.67 -27.64 -21.72
C ASP A 190 20.30 -29.13 -21.85
N VAL A 191 19.27 -29.49 -22.62
CA VAL A 191 18.82 -30.89 -22.75
C VAL A 191 19.23 -31.47 -24.10
N THR A 192 20.09 -32.49 -24.07
CA THR A 192 20.57 -33.19 -25.28
C THR A 192 19.60 -34.27 -25.79
N ALA A 193 18.59 -34.63 -24.99
CA ALA A 193 17.58 -35.61 -25.35
C ALA A 193 16.57 -35.03 -26.36
N GLU A 194 16.08 -35.88 -27.27
CA GLU A 194 15.11 -35.45 -28.29
C GLU A 194 13.68 -35.39 -27.71
N ILE A 195 12.82 -34.56 -28.32
CA ILE A 195 11.41 -34.46 -27.94
C ILE A 195 10.75 -35.84 -28.06
N GLY A 196 10.15 -36.29 -26.96
CA GLY A 196 9.50 -37.61 -26.86
C GLY A 196 10.38 -38.70 -26.25
N ASP A 197 11.64 -38.41 -25.93
CA ASP A 197 12.48 -39.25 -25.07
C ASP A 197 12.03 -39.10 -23.60
N PRO A 198 11.96 -40.20 -22.81
CA PRO A 198 11.73 -40.13 -21.37
C PRO A 198 12.63 -39.14 -20.61
N ASP A 199 13.89 -38.98 -21.04
CA ASP A 199 14.84 -38.05 -20.42
C ASP A 199 14.47 -36.59 -20.72
N TYR A 200 13.94 -36.32 -21.93
CA TYR A 200 13.40 -34.99 -22.28
C TYR A 200 12.11 -34.69 -21.52
N ASP A 201 11.19 -35.66 -21.42
CA ASP A 201 9.95 -35.51 -20.66
C ASP A 201 10.23 -35.20 -19.17
N MET A 202 11.24 -35.86 -18.59
CA MET A 202 11.67 -35.63 -17.21
C MET A 202 12.28 -34.23 -17.03
N ALA A 203 13.14 -33.79 -17.96
CA ALA A 203 13.72 -32.45 -17.92
C ALA A 203 12.65 -31.36 -18.12
N LEU A 204 11.67 -31.61 -18.99
CA LEU A 204 10.54 -30.72 -19.23
C LEU A 204 9.62 -30.62 -18.01
N GLU A 205 9.33 -31.74 -17.32
CA GLU A 205 8.57 -31.72 -16.07
C GLU A 205 9.30 -30.91 -15.00
N TYR A 206 10.61 -31.13 -14.83
CA TYR A 206 11.43 -30.36 -13.90
C TYR A 206 11.39 -28.85 -14.19
N TYR A 207 11.61 -28.46 -15.45
CA TYR A 207 11.58 -27.05 -15.87
C TYR A 207 10.22 -26.40 -15.60
N LEU A 208 9.13 -27.05 -16.02
CA LEU A 208 7.77 -26.52 -15.85
C LEU A 208 7.35 -26.42 -14.38
N VAL A 209 7.84 -27.32 -13.52
CA VAL A 209 7.64 -27.22 -12.07
C VAL A 209 8.32 -25.97 -11.52
N HIS A 210 9.57 -25.68 -11.91
CA HIS A 210 10.27 -24.48 -11.44
C HIS A 210 9.59 -23.19 -11.93
N VAL A 211 9.19 -23.14 -13.21
CA VAL A 211 8.43 -22.01 -13.76
C VAL A 211 7.12 -21.79 -13.00
N ALA A 212 6.41 -22.86 -12.64
CA ALA A 212 5.18 -22.76 -11.87
C ALA A 212 5.42 -22.28 -10.43
N LEU A 213 6.50 -22.73 -9.79
CA LEU A 213 6.88 -22.28 -8.45
C LEU A 213 7.26 -20.79 -8.44
N ASP A 214 8.03 -20.33 -9.42
CA ASP A 214 8.40 -18.91 -9.57
C ASP A 214 7.16 -18.03 -9.78
N HIS A 215 6.21 -18.51 -10.60
CA HIS A 215 4.94 -17.83 -10.81
C HIS A 215 4.08 -17.78 -9.54
N ASP A 216 3.97 -18.90 -8.82
CA ASP A 216 3.25 -18.96 -7.55
C ASP A 216 3.88 -18.02 -6.52
N GLU A 217 5.22 -17.91 -6.48
CA GLU A 217 5.94 -16.98 -5.60
C GLU A 217 5.64 -15.52 -5.94
N ALA A 218 5.63 -15.16 -7.22
CA ALA A 218 5.28 -13.81 -7.67
C ALA A 218 3.82 -13.42 -7.35
N PHE A 219 2.89 -14.38 -7.31
CA PHE A 219 1.46 -14.12 -7.12
C PHE A 219 1.00 -14.23 -5.66
N GLU A 220 1.44 -15.25 -4.94
CA GLU A 220 1.00 -15.55 -3.57
C GLU A 220 2.01 -15.13 -2.49
N GLY A 221 3.24 -14.79 -2.89
CA GLY A 221 4.38 -14.51 -2.01
C GLY A 221 5.26 -15.74 -1.77
N SER A 222 6.40 -15.55 -1.13
CA SER A 222 7.29 -16.67 -0.78
C SER A 222 6.66 -17.59 0.28
N VAL A 223 7.14 -18.84 0.40
CA VAL A 223 6.69 -19.77 1.46
C VAL A 223 6.84 -19.10 2.84
N LYS A 224 7.92 -18.36 3.02
CA LYS A 224 8.20 -17.57 4.21
C LYS A 224 7.14 -16.50 4.45
N GLU A 225 6.77 -15.72 3.45
CA GLU A 225 5.74 -14.67 3.58
C GLU A 225 4.36 -15.25 3.93
N VAL A 226 3.98 -16.38 3.32
CA VAL A 226 2.72 -17.06 3.65
C VAL A 226 2.75 -17.59 5.08
N THR A 227 3.87 -18.19 5.49
CA THR A 227 4.08 -18.68 6.85
C THR A 227 4.02 -17.54 7.87
N GLU A 228 4.67 -16.40 7.60
CA GLU A 228 4.61 -15.21 8.44
C GLU A 228 3.18 -14.68 8.59
N LYS A 229 2.36 -14.65 7.53
CA LYS A 229 0.96 -14.22 7.60
C LYS A 229 0.10 -15.17 8.44
N VAL A 230 0.32 -16.48 8.31
CA VAL A 230 -0.37 -17.49 9.13
C VAL A 230 0.04 -17.38 10.60
N MET A 231 1.34 -17.23 10.88
CA MET A 231 1.84 -17.09 12.25
C MET A 231 1.45 -15.77 12.90
N ALA A 232 1.38 -14.67 12.14
CA ALA A 232 0.84 -13.41 12.65
C ALA A 232 -0.63 -13.54 13.04
N ALA A 233 -1.43 -14.32 12.30
CA ALA A 233 -2.80 -14.62 12.69
C ALA A 233 -2.86 -15.52 13.93
N TYR A 234 -1.97 -16.51 14.04
CA TYR A 234 -1.84 -17.36 15.22
C TYR A 234 -1.51 -16.55 16.48
N ASP A 235 -0.52 -15.66 16.40
CA ASP A 235 -0.07 -14.79 17.50
C ASP A 235 -1.19 -13.83 17.95
N ARG A 236 -2.05 -13.36 17.03
CA ARG A 236 -3.25 -12.54 17.37
C ARG A 236 -4.32 -13.33 18.12
N MET A 237 -4.49 -14.61 17.80
CA MET A 237 -5.45 -15.49 18.47
C MET A 237 -4.94 -15.98 19.84
N HIS A 238 -3.62 -16.02 20.03
CA HIS A 238 -2.97 -16.46 21.26
C HIS A 238 -2.05 -15.37 21.83
N PRO A 239 -2.62 -14.28 22.39
CA PRO A 239 -1.81 -13.27 23.06
C PRO A 239 -1.02 -13.92 24.20
N GLU A 240 0.22 -13.46 24.45
CA GLU A 240 1.19 -14.09 25.38
C GLU A 240 0.66 -14.38 26.80
N GLU A 241 -0.44 -13.77 27.22
CA GLU A 241 -1.11 -14.01 28.50
C GLU A 241 -1.94 -15.33 28.55
N GLU A 242 -2.42 -15.86 27.43
CA GLU A 242 -3.26 -17.08 27.38
C GLU A 242 -2.48 -18.37 27.10
N HIS A 243 -1.24 -18.21 26.67
CA HIS A 243 -0.35 -19.29 26.30
C HIS A 243 -0.04 -20.26 27.48
N GLY A 244 -0.20 -19.81 28.73
CA GLY A 244 -0.15 -20.67 29.93
C GLY A 244 -1.49 -21.27 30.39
N SER A 245 -2.62 -20.91 29.75
CA SER A 245 -3.99 -21.25 30.20
C SER A 245 -4.69 -22.28 29.30
N VAL A 246 -4.38 -22.33 28.00
CA VAL A 246 -5.11 -23.18 27.03
C VAL A 246 -5.03 -24.67 27.38
N PHE A 247 -3.90 -25.16 27.90
CA PHE A 247 -3.73 -26.57 28.28
C PHE A 247 -4.60 -27.02 29.46
N TYR A 248 -4.94 -26.12 30.39
CA TYR A 248 -5.83 -26.46 31.51
C TYR A 248 -7.28 -26.73 31.07
N SER A 249 -7.71 -26.15 29.95
CA SER A 249 -9.08 -26.30 29.45
C SER A 249 -9.29 -27.54 28.59
N VAL A 250 -8.30 -27.94 27.78
CA VAL A 250 -8.38 -29.13 26.92
C VAL A 250 -8.29 -30.43 27.73
N LEU A 251 -7.57 -30.43 28.86
CA LEU A 251 -7.48 -31.56 29.79
C LEU A 251 -8.71 -31.71 30.72
N GLN A 252 -9.69 -30.80 30.66
CA GLN A 252 -10.90 -30.82 31.50
C GLN A 252 -12.20 -31.18 30.76
N MET A 253 -12.16 -31.53 29.47
CA MET A 253 -13.34 -32.09 28.80
C MET A 253 -13.47 -33.60 29.11
N PRO A 254 -14.65 -34.05 29.60
CA PRO A 254 -14.89 -35.43 30.04
C PRO A 254 -14.94 -36.46 28.92
#